data_AF-A0A0G0KE73-F1
#
_entry.id   AF-A0A0G0KE73-F1
#
_cell.length_a   1.000
_cell.length_b   1.000
_cell.length_c   1.000
_cell.angle_alpha   90.00
_cell.angle_beta   90.00
_cell.angle_gamma   90.00
#
_symmetry.space_group_name_H-M   'P 1'
#
loop_
_entity.id
_entity.type
_entity.pdbx_description
1 polymer ?
#
loop_
_entity_poly.entity_id
_entity_poly.type
_entity_poly.pdbx_seq_one_letter_code
_entity_poly.pdbx_strand_id
1 'polypeptide(L)'
;MLKNNKKWDISISGAIFNTLIDDYRSRAYRGMKVSEEEITKTAEMFMGKEVLPQKEFQITIGKIVTSLRDRYRNATRTGTIDSQADFDLIMIAKESQGALVTTDEGVKLWARKIGVTEMSSQVFGKKMRAYL
;
A
#
# COMPACT_ATOMS: atom_id res chain seq x y z
N MET A 1 11.60 12.96 -23.78
CA MET A 1 12.02 13.77 -22.61
C MET A 1 10.95 14.81 -22.35
N LEU A 2 10.13 14.64 -21.31
CA LEU A 2 9.14 15.65 -20.94
C LEU A 2 9.87 16.84 -20.33
N LYS A 3 9.72 18.03 -20.93
CA LYS A 3 10.21 19.30 -20.36
C LYS A 3 9.49 19.53 -19.04
N ASN A 4 10.17 19.32 -17.92
CA ASN A 4 9.67 19.71 -16.60
C ASN A 4 9.55 21.24 -16.57
N ASN A 5 8.31 21.72 -16.54
CA ASN A 5 8.00 23.12 -16.42
C ASN A 5 8.18 23.49 -14.93
N LYS A 6 9.37 24.00 -14.55
CA LYS A 6 9.77 24.37 -13.16
C LYS A 6 8.85 25.36 -12.43
N LYS A 7 7.75 25.78 -13.05
CA LYS A 7 6.82 26.79 -12.54
C LYS A 7 6.05 26.36 -11.28
N TRP A 8 6.16 25.10 -10.86
CA TRP A 8 5.43 24.51 -9.73
C TRP A 8 6.27 23.59 -8.83
N ASP A 9 7.61 23.66 -8.89
CA ASP A 9 8.46 22.88 -7.99
C ASP A 9 8.41 23.46 -6.57
N ILE A 10 7.84 22.71 -5.63
CA ILE A 10 7.80 23.04 -4.21
C ILE A 10 8.66 22.02 -3.46
N SER A 11 9.60 22.52 -2.67
CA SER A 11 10.37 21.68 -1.74
C SER A 11 9.57 21.47 -0.46
N ILE A 12 9.31 20.21 -0.11
CA ILE A 12 8.61 19.82 1.12
C ILE A 12 9.52 18.83 1.86
N SER A 13 9.53 18.90 3.20
CA SER A 13 10.24 17.90 4.01
C SER A 13 9.66 16.50 3.80
N GLY A 14 10.52 15.51 3.52
CA GLY A 14 10.12 14.11 3.42
C GLY A 14 9.43 13.59 4.67
N ALA A 15 9.76 14.13 5.85
CA ALA A 15 9.11 13.78 7.12
C ALA A 15 7.61 14.08 7.12
N ILE A 16 7.17 15.15 6.43
CA ILE A 16 5.74 15.47 6.29
C ILE A 16 5.05 14.39 5.46
N PHE A 17 5.71 13.91 4.41
CA PHE A 17 5.18 12.83 3.57
C PHE A 17 5.10 11.50 4.33
N ASN A 18 6.13 11.17 5.13
CA ASN A 18 6.11 9.99 5.99
C ASN A 18 4.96 10.06 7.02
N THR A 19 4.70 11.25 7.57
CA THR A 19 3.54 11.49 8.45
C THR A 19 2.22 11.29 7.73
N LEU A 20 2.11 11.75 6.47
CA LEU A 20 0.92 11.57 5.64
C LEU A 20 0.67 10.09 5.30
N ILE A 21 1.72 9.33 4.99
CA ILE A 21 1.64 7.89 4.73
C ILE A 21 1.13 7.15 5.97
N ASP A 22 1.65 7.48 7.15
CA ASP A 22 1.21 6.89 8.41
C ASP A 22 -0.23 7.22 8.76
N ASP A 23 -0.64 8.50 8.59
CA ASP A 23 -2.03 8.91 8.84
C ASP A 23 -2.99 8.18 7.87
N TYR A 24 -2.64 8.10 6.59
CA TYR A 24 -3.42 7.35 5.60
C TYR A 24 -3.57 5.88 5.98
N ARG A 25 -2.46 5.22 6.34
CA ARG A 25 -2.45 3.81 6.76
C ARG A 25 -3.29 3.59 8.03
N SER A 26 -3.16 4.48 9.01
CA SER A 26 -3.95 4.45 10.26
C SER A 26 -5.44 4.61 9.99
N ARG A 27 -5.84 5.53 9.10
CA ARG A 27 -7.23 5.71 8.70
C ARG A 27 -7.78 4.49 7.96
N ALA A 28 -7.03 3.94 7.02
CA ALA A 28 -7.42 2.72 6.31
C ALA A 28 -7.64 1.58 7.30
N TYR A 29 -6.72 1.37 8.25
CA TYR A 29 -6.86 0.34 9.27
C TYR A 29 -8.08 0.56 10.18
N ARG A 30 -8.30 1.80 10.64
CA ARG A 30 -9.49 2.14 11.45
C ARG A 30 -10.79 1.88 10.70
N GLY A 31 -10.87 2.26 9.41
CA GLY A 31 -12.06 1.99 8.59
C GLY A 31 -12.34 0.49 8.40
N MET A 32 -11.29 -0.31 8.24
CA MET A 32 -11.41 -1.77 8.20
C MET A 32 -11.95 -2.31 9.51
N LYS A 33 -11.42 -1.84 10.65
CA LYS A 33 -11.85 -2.29 11.98
C LYS A 33 -13.32 -1.94 12.27
N VAL A 34 -13.76 -0.73 11.94
CA VAL A 34 -15.18 -0.34 12.04
C VAL A 34 -16.06 -1.27 11.21
N SER A 35 -15.62 -1.62 10.00
CA SER A 35 -16.37 -2.55 9.14
C SER A 35 -16.47 -3.96 9.76
N GLU A 36 -15.40 -4.46 10.37
CA GLU A 36 -15.39 -5.75 11.07
C GLU A 36 -16.32 -5.75 12.29
N GLU A 37 -16.30 -4.66 13.07
CA GLU A 37 -17.16 -4.49 14.25
C GLU A 37 -18.64 -4.48 13.85
N GLU A 38 -19.03 -3.76 12.80
CA GLU A 38 -20.41 -3.72 12.33
C GLU A 38 -20.89 -5.05 11.74
N ILE A 39 -20.03 -5.79 11.03
CA ILE A 39 -20.35 -7.16 10.57
C ILE A 39 -20.63 -8.07 11.76
N THR A 40 -19.80 -7.98 12.80
CA THR A 40 -19.93 -8.82 14.01
C THR A 40 -21.23 -8.51 14.75
N LYS A 41 -21.52 -7.22 15.00
CA LYS A 41 -22.78 -6.79 15.63
C LYS A 41 -24.01 -7.22 14.83
N THR A 42 -23.96 -7.04 13.51
CA THR A 42 -25.04 -7.45 12.61
C THR A 42 -25.29 -8.94 12.73
N ALA A 43 -24.23 -9.75 12.70
CA ALA A 43 -24.34 -11.19 12.82
C ALA A 43 -24.90 -11.64 14.18
N GLU A 44 -24.50 -10.98 15.27
CA GLU A 44 -25.07 -11.21 16.61
C GLU A 44 -26.56 -10.87 16.67
N MET A 45 -26.99 -9.77 16.03
CA MET A 45 -28.40 -9.36 15.98
C MET A 45 -29.27 -10.35 15.19
N PHE A 46 -28.78 -10.84 14.04
CA PHE A 46 -29.55 -11.71 13.15
C PHE A 46 -29.63 -13.18 13.62
N MET A 47 -28.73 -13.62 14.50
CA MET A 47 -28.81 -14.99 15.05
C MET A 47 -29.96 -15.20 16.04
N GLY A 48 -30.53 -14.15 16.63
CA GLY A 48 -31.50 -14.29 17.71
C GLY A 48 -30.92 -15.03 18.94
N LYS A 49 -31.71 -15.19 20.01
CA LYS A 49 -31.27 -15.88 21.23
C LYS A 49 -31.05 -17.40 21.07
N GLU A 50 -31.30 -17.97 19.90
CA GLU A 50 -31.14 -19.41 19.68
C GLU A 50 -29.73 -19.74 19.18
N VAL A 51 -29.04 -20.48 20.05
CA VAL A 51 -27.61 -20.70 20.08
C VAL A 51 -27.24 -21.71 18.98
N LEU A 52 -26.78 -21.23 17.83
CA LEU A 52 -25.72 -21.98 17.15
C LEU A 52 -24.58 -22.17 18.18
N PRO A 53 -23.98 -23.36 18.28
CA PRO A 53 -22.81 -23.55 19.12
C PRO A 53 -21.81 -22.43 18.80
N GLN A 54 -21.39 -21.66 19.81
CA GLN A 54 -20.57 -20.45 19.68
C GLN A 54 -19.38 -20.62 18.70
N LYS A 55 -18.89 -21.87 18.59
CA LYS A 55 -17.85 -22.31 17.67
C LYS A 55 -18.22 -22.22 16.18
N GLU A 56 -19.42 -22.63 15.76
CA GLU A 56 -19.85 -22.56 14.36
C GLU A 56 -20.08 -21.13 13.88
N PHE A 57 -20.59 -20.28 14.78
CA PHE A 57 -20.71 -18.84 14.54
C PHE A 57 -19.34 -18.20 14.30
N GLN A 58 -18.38 -18.43 15.19
CA GLN A 58 -17.02 -17.90 15.06
C GLN A 58 -16.34 -18.38 13.78
N ILE A 59 -16.54 -19.64 13.38
CA ILE A 59 -16.00 -20.17 12.12
C ILE A 59 -16.60 -19.45 10.91
N THR A 60 -17.92 -19.23 10.91
CA THR A 60 -18.62 -18.61 9.77
C THR A 60 -18.26 -17.13 9.63
N ILE A 61 -18.32 -16.38 10.74
CA ILE A 61 -17.94 -14.96 10.75
C ILE A 61 -16.45 -14.78 10.50
N GLY A 62 -15.60 -15.66 11.03
CA GLY A 62 -14.16 -15.63 10.78
C GLY A 62 -13.81 -15.70 9.28
N LYS A 63 -14.55 -16.48 8.49
CA LYS A 63 -14.38 -16.53 7.02
C LYS A 63 -14.76 -15.19 6.36
N ILE A 64 -15.87 -14.59 6.77
CA ILE A 64 -16.34 -13.30 6.24
C ILE A 64 -15.36 -12.18 6.60
N VAL A 65 -14.90 -12.13 7.86
CA VAL A 65 -13.92 -11.15 8.34
C VAL A 65 -12.59 -11.29 7.61
N THR A 66 -12.11 -12.52 7.39
CA THR A 66 -10.88 -12.74 6.61
C THR A 66 -11.03 -12.22 5.18
N SER A 67 -12.14 -12.55 4.51
CA SER A 67 -12.44 -12.05 3.16
C SER A 67 -12.57 -10.53 3.11
N LEU A 68 -13.20 -9.91 4.10
CA LEU A 68 -13.28 -8.45 4.24
C LEU A 68 -11.87 -7.86 4.33
N ARG A 69 -11.02 -8.37 5.22
CA ARG A 69 -9.64 -7.89 5.41
C ARG A 69 -8.84 -7.94 4.12
N ASP A 70 -8.91 -9.04 3.39
CA ASP A 70 -8.15 -9.23 2.16
C ASP A 70 -8.63 -8.28 1.07
N ARG A 71 -9.96 -8.19 0.87
CA ARG A 71 -10.54 -7.27 -0.11
C ARG A 71 -10.30 -5.81 0.23
N TYR A 72 -10.43 -5.44 1.51
CA TYR A 72 -10.21 -4.08 1.99
C TYR A 72 -8.75 -3.66 1.80
N ARG A 73 -7.80 -4.53 2.18
CA ARG A 73 -6.37 -4.28 1.95
C ARG A 73 -6.05 -4.15 0.47
N ASN A 74 -6.56 -5.04 -0.38
CA ASN A 74 -6.34 -4.96 -1.82
C ASN A 74 -6.89 -3.63 -2.38
N ALA A 75 -8.11 -3.25 -2.00
CA ALA A 75 -8.73 -2.01 -2.48
C ALA A 75 -8.00 -0.73 -2.02
N THR A 76 -7.37 -0.74 -0.85
CA THR A 76 -6.74 0.46 -0.25
C THR A 76 -5.23 0.56 -0.50
N ARG A 77 -4.55 -0.56 -0.72
CA ARG A 77 -3.09 -0.62 -0.88
C ARG A 77 -2.64 -0.69 -2.34
N THR A 78 -3.45 -1.25 -3.23
CA THR A 78 -3.08 -1.41 -4.64
C THR A 78 -2.85 -0.06 -5.30
N GLY A 79 -1.64 0.12 -5.88
CA GLY A 79 -1.26 1.34 -6.60
C GLY A 79 -0.86 2.52 -5.72
N THR A 80 -0.72 2.32 -4.41
CA THR A 80 -0.36 3.36 -3.43
C THR A 80 1.01 3.07 -2.81
N ILE A 81 1.78 4.12 -2.44
CA ILE A 81 2.91 3.94 -1.50
C ILE A 81 2.30 3.91 -0.12
N ASP A 82 2.04 2.72 0.38
CA ASP A 82 1.55 2.60 1.75
C ASP A 82 2.67 2.56 2.79
N SER A 83 3.95 2.50 2.37
CA SER A 83 5.11 2.29 3.26
C SER A 83 6.12 3.44 3.22
N GLN A 84 6.59 3.84 4.41
CA GLN A 84 7.63 4.87 4.55
C GLN A 84 8.95 4.44 3.90
N ALA A 85 9.33 3.18 4.08
CA ALA A 85 10.58 2.65 3.53
C ALA A 85 10.62 2.73 2.00
N ASP A 86 9.50 2.43 1.31
CA ASP A 86 9.43 2.53 -0.14
C ASP A 86 9.49 3.98 -0.61
N PHE A 87 8.85 4.90 0.12
CA PHE A 87 8.94 6.33 -0.17
C PHE A 87 10.38 6.84 -0.01
N ASP A 88 11.01 6.54 1.13
CA ASP A 88 12.38 6.96 1.43
C ASP A 88 13.36 6.42 0.38
N LEU A 89 13.20 5.16 -0.05
CA LEU A 89 14.01 4.57 -1.11
C LEU A 89 13.89 5.34 -2.43
N ILE A 90 12.67 5.74 -2.82
CA ILE A 90 12.44 6.56 -4.02
C ILE A 90 13.05 7.96 -3.84
N MET A 91 12.92 8.57 -2.67
CA MET A 91 13.49 9.89 -2.38
C MET A 91 15.01 9.87 -2.45
N ILE A 92 15.67 8.87 -1.85
CA ILE A 92 17.12 8.69 -1.92
C ILE A 92 17.57 8.57 -3.38
N ALA A 93 16.86 7.77 -4.19
CA ALA A 93 17.17 7.64 -5.61
C ALA A 93 17.01 8.98 -6.36
N LYS A 94 16.00 9.79 -6.00
CA LYS A 94 15.80 11.13 -6.57
C LYS A 94 16.94 12.09 -6.21
N GLU A 95 17.30 12.17 -4.94
CA GLU A 95 18.33 13.09 -4.45
C GLU A 95 19.73 12.71 -4.97
N SER A 96 20.02 11.42 -5.05
CA SER A 96 21.29 10.91 -5.58
C SER A 96 21.39 10.91 -7.11
N GLN A 97 20.33 11.32 -7.82
CA GLN A 97 20.21 11.16 -9.28
C GLN A 97 20.43 9.71 -9.75
N GLY A 98 20.10 8.76 -8.88
CA GLY A 98 20.25 7.33 -9.11
C GLY A 98 19.10 6.71 -9.91
N ALA A 99 19.19 5.40 -10.10
CA ALA A 99 18.13 4.59 -10.67
C ALA A 99 17.64 3.56 -9.65
N LEU A 100 16.34 3.34 -9.61
CA LEU A 100 15.70 2.38 -8.72
C LEU A 100 15.53 1.03 -9.40
N VAL A 101 16.09 -0.03 -8.84
CA VAL A 101 15.92 -1.40 -9.33
C VAL A 101 15.03 -2.18 -8.37
N THR A 102 13.84 -2.58 -8.80
CA THR A 102 12.90 -3.33 -7.94
C THR A 102 11.97 -4.23 -8.74
N THR A 103 11.51 -5.30 -8.11
CA THR A 103 10.43 -6.16 -8.64
C THR A 103 9.04 -5.68 -8.23
N ASP A 104 8.94 -4.73 -7.32
CA ASP A 104 7.66 -4.21 -6.84
C ASP A 104 7.05 -3.22 -7.85
N GLU A 105 5.86 -3.55 -8.38
CA GLU A 105 5.16 -2.72 -9.36
C GLU A 105 4.64 -1.40 -8.78
N GLY A 106 4.24 -1.39 -7.51
CA GLY A 106 3.79 -0.18 -6.81
C GLY A 106 4.92 0.82 -6.67
N VAL A 107 6.09 0.35 -6.21
CA VAL A 107 7.30 1.17 -6.09
C VAL A 107 7.73 1.73 -7.46
N LYS A 108 7.73 0.91 -8.51
CA LYS A 108 8.03 1.37 -9.88
C LYS A 108 7.04 2.41 -10.39
N LEU A 109 5.74 2.20 -10.17
CA LEU A 109 4.70 3.14 -10.58
C LEU A 109 4.94 4.51 -9.95
N TRP A 110 5.27 4.53 -8.66
CA TRP A 110 5.49 5.78 -7.94
C TRP A 110 6.83 6.43 -8.24
N ALA A 111 7.90 5.66 -8.41
CA ALA A 111 9.18 6.17 -8.91
C ALA A 111 8.97 6.93 -10.23
N ARG A 112 8.20 6.37 -11.18
CA ARG A 112 7.83 7.05 -12.43
C ARG A 112 7.04 8.33 -12.20
N LYS A 113 6.03 8.33 -11.31
CA LYS A 113 5.24 9.53 -10.97
C LYS A 113 6.11 10.64 -10.38
N ILE A 114 7.09 10.29 -9.56
CA ILE A 114 7.99 11.22 -8.87
C ILE A 114 9.14 11.72 -9.79
N GLY A 115 9.34 11.05 -10.92
CA GLY A 115 10.37 11.37 -11.91
C GLY A 115 11.72 10.69 -11.67
N VAL A 116 11.74 9.57 -10.94
CA VAL A 116 12.92 8.74 -10.71
C VAL A 116 13.03 7.69 -11.80
N THR A 117 14.23 7.48 -12.33
CA THR A 117 14.51 6.40 -13.28
C THR A 117 14.35 5.07 -12.57
N GLU A 118 13.51 4.17 -13.10
CA GLU A 118 13.32 2.84 -12.53
C GLU A 118 13.59 1.74 -13.56
N MET A 119 13.88 0.53 -13.08
CA MET A 119 13.91 -0.68 -13.88
C MET A 119 13.59 -1.92 -13.06
N SER A 120 13.16 -2.98 -13.75
CA SER A 120 12.99 -4.29 -13.12
C SER A 120 14.32 -4.99 -12.89
N SER A 121 14.39 -5.80 -11.83
CA SER A 121 15.58 -6.60 -11.50
C SER A 121 15.97 -7.57 -12.63
N GLN A 122 14.98 -8.09 -13.38
CA GLN A 122 15.22 -8.97 -14.52
C GLN A 122 15.90 -8.22 -15.68
N VAL A 123 15.46 -6.99 -15.98
CA VAL A 123 16.08 -6.15 -17.01
C VAL A 123 17.48 -5.74 -16.59
N PHE A 124 17.65 -5.34 -15.33
CA PHE A 124 18.97 -5.02 -14.78
C PHE A 124 19.93 -6.20 -14.91
N GLY A 125 19.53 -7.40 -14.50
CA GLY A 125 20.36 -8.60 -14.61
C GLY A 125 20.72 -8.95 -16.06
N LYS A 126 19.82 -8.75 -17.02
CA LYS A 126 20.12 -8.92 -18.45
C LYS A 126 21.15 -7.90 -18.94
N LYS A 127 21.03 -6.63 -18.52
CA LYS A 127 22.00 -5.59 -18.87
C LYS A 127 23.38 -5.90 -18.29
N MET A 128 23.46 -6.24 -17.00
CA MET A 128 24.74 -6.53 -16.35
C MET A 128 25.48 -7.70 -17.02
N ARG A 129 24.78 -8.75 -17.45
CA ARG A 129 25.37 -9.86 -18.20
C ARG A 129 25.85 -9.50 -19.61
N ALA A 130 25.40 -8.40 -20.18
CA ALA A 130 25.89 -7.89 -21.46
C ALA A 130 27.10 -6.95 -21.29
N TYR A 131 27.35 -6.48 -20.06
CA TYR A 131 28.49 -5.61 -19.72
C TYR A 131 29.67 -6.37 -19.09
N LEU A 132 29.44 -7.59 -18.58
CA LEU A 132 30.44 -8.52 -18.07
C LEU A 132 30.80 -9.55 -19.14
#